data_AF-A0A9P5ABV8-F1
#
_entry.id   AF-A0A9P5ABV8-F1
#
_cell.length_a   1.000
_cell.length_b   1.000
_cell.length_c   1.000
_cell.angle_alpha   90.00
_cell.angle_beta   90.00
_cell.angle_gamma   90.00
#
_symmetry.space_group_name_H-M   'P 1'
#
loop_
_entity.id
_entity.type
_entity.pdbx_description
1 polymer ?
#
loop_
_entity_poly.entity_id
_entity_poly.type
_entity_poly.pdbx_seq_one_letter_code
_entity_poly.pdbx_strand_id
1 'polypeptide(L)'
;MPTQAPSIQITRYERPRGFGALIFGGAVLSYICFAGVAILPDESSAWQIIDDFLPGSADSFRWIIKTTVPPLIAIHTIEAVAFDLTRLAPHGASRGGLLWWKWILSCWIEGFFCWKRFASVVAAKKASADGARKR
;
A
#
# COMPACT_ATOMS: atom_id res chain seq x y z
N MET A 1 11.74 -16.94 -35.37
CA MET A 1 11.83 -16.04 -34.20
C MET A 1 10.52 -16.14 -33.44
N PRO A 2 10.49 -16.56 -32.17
CA PRO A 2 9.24 -16.62 -31.41
C PRO A 2 8.73 -15.19 -31.21
N THR A 3 7.54 -14.90 -31.75
CA THR A 3 6.83 -13.64 -31.56
C THR A 3 6.62 -13.44 -30.06
N GLN A 4 7.40 -12.56 -29.43
CA GLN A 4 7.16 -12.22 -28.04
C GLN A 4 5.76 -11.65 -27.93
N ALA A 5 4.94 -12.25 -27.05
CA ALA A 5 3.64 -11.68 -26.72
C ALA A 5 3.84 -10.21 -26.34
N PRO A 6 2.96 -9.29 -26.78
CA PRO A 6 3.11 -7.88 -26.45
C PRO A 6 3.24 -7.73 -24.93
N SER A 7 4.28 -7.02 -24.50
CA SER A 7 4.52 -6.75 -23.09
C SER A 7 3.27 -6.09 -22.50
N ILE A 8 2.71 -6.70 -21.45
CA ILE A 8 1.45 -6.23 -20.86
C ILE A 8 1.70 -4.86 -20.23
N GLN A 9 1.23 -3.81 -20.89
CA GLN A 9 1.34 -2.45 -20.38
C GLN A 9 0.25 -2.19 -19.35
N ILE A 10 0.56 -1.63 -18.19
CA ILE A 10 -0.48 -1.16 -17.26
C ILE A 10 -0.75 0.32 -17.53
N THR A 11 -2.00 0.65 -17.86
CA THR A 11 -2.41 2.01 -18.24
C THR A 11 -3.35 2.66 -17.25
N ARG A 12 -3.83 1.91 -16.25
CA ARG A 12 -4.78 2.41 -15.24
C ARG A 12 -4.41 1.93 -13.85
N TYR A 13 -4.83 2.74 -12.88
CA TYR A 13 -4.76 2.41 -11.47
C TYR A 13 -6.08 1.80 -11.02
N GLU A 14 -6.01 0.73 -10.23
CA GLU A 14 -7.17 0.11 -9.59
C GLU A 14 -7.09 0.33 -8.09
N ARG A 15 -8.03 1.08 -7.51
CA ARG A 15 -8.00 1.35 -6.05
C ARG A 15 -8.19 0.08 -5.21
N PRO A 16 -7.71 0.04 -3.96
CA PRO A 16 -8.04 -1.03 -3.01
C PRO A 16 -9.56 -1.18 -2.85
N ARG A 17 -10.05 -2.42 -2.77
CA ARG A 17 -11.48 -2.75 -2.59
C ARG A 17 -11.62 -3.93 -1.64
N GLY A 18 -12.79 -4.05 -1.02
CA GLY A 18 -13.10 -5.12 -0.07
C GLY A 18 -12.08 -5.18 1.06
N PHE A 19 -11.54 -6.36 1.33
CA PHE A 19 -10.52 -6.56 2.37
C PHE A 19 -9.28 -5.70 2.19
N GLY A 20 -8.84 -5.45 0.94
CA GLY A 20 -7.70 -4.56 0.68
C GLY A 20 -7.94 -3.11 1.13
N ALA A 21 -9.19 -2.63 1.05
CA ALA A 21 -9.54 -1.30 1.54
C ALA A 21 -9.45 -1.20 3.08
N LEU A 22 -9.75 -2.29 3.80
CA LEU A 22 -9.59 -2.34 5.26
C LEU A 22 -8.12 -2.30 5.66
N ILE A 23 -7.25 -3.06 4.97
CA ILE A 23 -5.80 -3.02 5.20
C ILE A 23 -5.24 -1.64 4.91
N PHE A 24 -5.61 -1.05 3.77
CA PHE A 24 -5.21 0.31 3.41
C PHE A 24 -5.64 1.32 4.48
N GLY A 25 -6.90 1.27 4.91
CA GLY A 25 -7.43 2.15 5.95
C GLY A 25 -6.72 1.98 7.30
N GLY A 26 -6.47 0.74 7.71
CA GLY A 26 -5.73 0.43 8.94
C GLY A 26 -4.28 0.91 8.92
N ALA A 27 -3.58 0.76 7.80
CA ALA A 27 -2.22 1.27 7.64
C ALA A 27 -2.17 2.81 7.70
N VAL A 28 -3.10 3.49 7.00
CA VAL A 28 -3.23 4.96 7.07
C VAL A 28 -3.49 5.41 8.51
N LEU A 29 -4.45 4.77 9.19
CA LEU A 29 -4.74 5.07 10.59
C LEU A 29 -3.51 4.89 11.47
N SER A 30 -2.73 3.83 11.26
CA SER A 30 -1.51 3.56 12.03
C SER A 30 -0.47 4.68 11.85
N TYR A 31 -0.31 5.22 10.63
CA TYR A 31 0.57 6.36 10.39
C TYR A 31 0.06 7.66 11.02
N ILE A 32 -1.26 7.89 11.00
CA ILE A 32 -1.88 9.03 11.69
C ILE A 32 -1.66 8.91 13.20
N CYS A 33 -1.88 7.74 13.78
CA CYS A 33 -1.62 7.47 15.20
C CYS A 33 -0.15 7.71 15.54
N PHE A 34 0.79 7.27 14.69
CA PHE A 34 2.22 7.52 14.90
C PHE A 34 2.58 9.00 14.86
N ALA A 35 2.03 9.77 13.91
CA ALA A 35 2.20 11.21 13.88
C ALA A 35 1.59 11.89 15.11
N GLY A 36 0.39 11.46 15.54
CA GLY A 36 -0.25 11.93 16.76
C GLY A 36 0.60 11.69 18.00
N VAL A 37 1.16 10.49 18.14
CA VAL A 37 2.07 10.13 19.23
C VAL A 37 3.37 10.92 19.23
N ALA A 38 3.82 11.43 18.09
CA ALA A 38 5.02 12.25 17.99
C ALA A 38 4.77 13.75 18.26
N ILE A 39 3.54 14.23 18.07
CA ILE A 39 3.22 15.67 18.07
C ILE A 39 2.36 16.08 19.27
N LEU A 40 1.51 15.20 19.79
CA LEU A 40 0.60 15.52 20.90
C LEU A 40 1.37 15.66 22.22
N PRO A 41 1.13 16.73 23.00
CA PRO A 41 1.64 16.86 24.36
C PRO A 41 1.10 15.77 25.29
N ASP A 42 1.83 15.44 26.35
CA ASP A 42 1.45 14.38 27.29
C ASP A 42 0.16 14.71 28.06
N GLU A 43 -0.13 15.99 28.26
CA GLU A 43 -1.34 16.52 28.90
C GLU A 43 -2.59 16.55 28.00
N SER A 44 -2.46 16.12 26.73
CA SER A 44 -3.57 16.14 25.78
C SER A 44 -4.76 15.28 26.25
N SER A 45 -5.98 15.81 26.13
CA SER A 45 -7.22 15.07 26.40
C SER A 45 -7.41 13.86 25.47
N ALA A 46 -6.69 13.81 24.35
CA ALA A 46 -6.67 12.66 23.46
C ALA A 46 -6.22 11.37 24.18
N TRP A 47 -5.34 11.48 25.17
CA TRP A 47 -4.84 10.32 25.92
C TRP A 47 -5.89 9.74 26.87
N GLN A 48 -6.69 10.59 27.49
CA GLN A 48 -7.83 10.17 28.32
C GLN A 48 -8.87 9.42 27.48
N ILE A 49 -9.15 9.91 26.27
CA ILE A 49 -10.04 9.21 25.33
C ILE A 49 -9.49 7.81 24.99
N ILE A 50 -8.17 7.67 24.82
CA ILE A 50 -7.56 6.36 24.58
C ILE A 50 -7.76 5.43 25.78
N ASP A 51 -7.54 5.92 27.00
CA ASP A 51 -7.76 5.15 28.24
C ASP A 51 -9.23 4.73 28.42
N ASP A 52 -10.18 5.59 28.02
CA ASP A 52 -11.61 5.32 28.17
C ASP A 52 -12.17 4.34 27.13
N PHE A 53 -11.63 4.34 25.91
CA PHE A 53 -12.20 3.60 24.77
C PHE A 53 -11.41 2.36 24.35
N LEU A 54 -10.09 2.31 24.59
CA LEU A 54 -9.26 1.18 24.17
C LEU A 54 -8.88 0.31 25.37
N PRO A 55 -8.93 -1.03 25.24
CA PRO A 55 -8.40 -1.90 26.26
C PRO A 55 -6.88 -1.71 26.35
N GLY A 56 -6.41 -1.31 27.53
CA GLY A 56 -5.00 -0.96 27.80
C GLY A 56 -4.88 0.48 28.30
N SER A 57 -3.64 0.96 28.45
CA SER A 57 -3.37 2.35 28.80
C SER A 57 -2.89 3.16 27.58
N ALA A 58 -3.00 4.49 27.65
CA ALA A 58 -2.38 5.41 26.71
C ALA A 58 -0.88 5.15 26.55
N ASP A 59 -0.20 4.73 27.63
CA ASP A 59 1.21 4.33 27.58
C ASP A 59 1.42 3.05 26.78
N SER A 60 0.54 2.06 26.94
CA SER A 60 0.56 0.84 26.14
C SER A 60 0.33 1.17 24.66
N PHE A 61 -0.61 2.04 24.36
CA PHE A 61 -0.87 2.52 22.99
C PHE A 61 0.34 3.23 22.38
N ARG A 62 0.95 4.19 23.12
CA ARG A 62 2.17 4.88 22.69
C ARG A 62 3.30 3.90 22.42
N TRP A 63 3.49 2.91 23.31
CA TRP A 63 4.51 1.89 23.14
C TRP A 63 4.26 1.06 21.88
N ILE A 64 3.05 0.52 21.69
CA ILE A 64 2.69 -0.26 20.50
C ILE A 64 2.98 0.55 19.23
N ILE A 65 2.50 1.79 19.15
CA ILE A 65 2.64 2.63 17.97
C ILE A 65 4.12 2.98 17.71
N LYS A 66 4.87 3.40 18.74
CA LYS A 66 6.30 3.73 18.62
C LYS A 66 7.17 2.52 18.27
N THR A 67 6.76 1.31 18.67
CA THR A 67 7.52 0.08 18.40
C THR A 67 7.16 -0.56 17.06
N THR A 68 5.89 -0.54 16.65
CA THR A 68 5.41 -1.29 15.48
C THR A 68 5.38 -0.48 14.18
N VAL A 69 5.13 0.84 14.25
CA VAL A 69 4.99 1.65 13.04
C VAL A 69 6.33 1.95 12.35
N PRO A 70 7.45 2.24 13.05
CA PRO A 70 8.74 2.43 12.39
C PRO A 70 9.20 1.22 11.55
N PRO A 71 9.17 -0.03 12.04
CA PRO A 71 9.52 -1.18 11.19
C PRO A 71 8.52 -1.37 10.04
N LEU A 72 7.22 -1.09 10.24
CA LEU A 72 6.23 -1.10 9.16
C LEU A 72 6.61 -0.13 8.03
N ILE A 73 6.96 1.11 8.37
CA ILE A 73 7.41 2.13 7.40
C ILE A 73 8.65 1.65 6.64
N ALA A 74 9.63 1.09 7.35
CA ALA A 74 10.85 0.57 6.75
C ALA A 74 10.55 -0.55 5.74
N ILE A 75 9.74 -1.53 6.15
CA ILE A 75 9.32 -2.65 5.30
C ILE A 75 8.57 -2.15 4.07
N HIS A 76 7.56 -1.29 4.23
CA HIS A 76 6.78 -0.79 3.11
C HIS A 76 7.61 0.08 2.15
N THR A 77 8.64 0.77 2.65
CA THR A 77 9.59 1.50 1.80
C THR A 77 10.39 0.53 0.94
N ILE A 78 10.90 -0.55 1.52
CA ILE A 78 11.60 -1.62 0.78
C ILE A 78 10.66 -2.27 -0.24
N GLU A 79 9.43 -2.57 0.15
CA GLU A 79 8.41 -3.15 -0.73
C GLU A 79 8.05 -2.21 -1.89
N ALA A 80 7.92 -0.90 -1.66
CA ALA A 80 7.63 0.06 -2.71
C ALA A 80 8.78 0.15 -3.74
N VAL A 81 10.03 0.15 -3.27
CA VAL A 81 11.22 0.13 -4.14
C VAL A 81 11.28 -1.17 -4.94
N ALA A 82 11.10 -2.31 -4.28
CA ALA A 82 11.10 -3.61 -4.94
C ALA A 82 9.93 -3.74 -5.94
N PHE A 83 8.76 -3.19 -5.62
CA PHE A 83 7.60 -3.16 -6.50
C PHE A 83 7.84 -2.32 -7.75
N ASP A 84 8.48 -1.16 -7.61
CA ASP A 84 8.88 -0.32 -8.75
C ASP A 84 9.78 -1.11 -9.71
N LEU A 85 10.86 -1.68 -9.18
CA LEU A 85 11.91 -2.34 -9.96
C LEU A 85 11.42 -3.63 -10.61
N THR A 86 10.63 -4.43 -9.91
CA THR A 86 10.30 -5.79 -10.34
C THR A 86 8.95 -5.91 -11.04
N ARG A 87 8.04 -4.95 -10.86
CA ARG A 87 6.68 -5.03 -11.41
C ARG A 87 6.27 -3.77 -12.15
N LEU A 88 6.36 -2.60 -11.53
CA LEU A 88 5.77 -1.39 -12.12
C LEU A 88 6.52 -0.94 -13.38
N ALA A 89 7.85 -0.83 -13.32
CA ALA A 89 8.68 -0.42 -14.45
C ALA A 89 8.65 -1.43 -15.62
N PRO A 90 8.73 -2.77 -15.39
CA PRO A 90 8.57 -3.76 -16.47
C PRO A 90 7.22 -3.72 -17.20
N HIS A 91 6.17 -3.21 -16.54
CA HIS A 91 4.83 -3.07 -17.11
C HIS A 91 4.57 -1.65 -17.67
N GLY A 92 5.64 -0.89 -17.90
CA GLY A 92 5.68 0.38 -18.64
C GLY A 92 4.99 1.56 -17.98
N ALA A 93 4.81 1.51 -16.67
CA ALA A 93 4.47 2.71 -15.92
C ALA A 93 5.69 3.63 -15.85
N SER A 94 5.63 4.77 -16.55
CA SER A 94 6.69 5.77 -16.56
C SER A 94 6.93 6.33 -15.15
N ARG A 95 8.16 6.20 -14.65
CA ARG A 95 8.56 6.72 -13.33
C ARG A 95 8.28 8.22 -13.22
N GLY A 96 7.72 8.63 -12.08
CA GLY A 96 7.32 10.01 -11.83
C GLY A 96 5.99 10.44 -12.49
N GLY A 97 5.40 9.62 -13.35
CA GLY A 97 4.07 9.87 -13.91
C GLY A 97 2.96 9.69 -12.86
N LEU A 98 1.77 10.25 -13.14
CA LEU A 98 0.62 10.16 -12.22
C LEU A 98 0.21 8.71 -11.92
N LEU A 99 0.25 7.84 -12.93
CA LEU A 99 -0.05 6.42 -12.76
C LEU A 99 0.97 5.73 -11.85
N TRP A 100 2.24 6.07 -12.01
CA TRP A 100 3.32 5.55 -11.19
C TRP A 100 3.15 5.97 -9.73
N TRP A 101 2.90 7.25 -9.48
CA TRP A 101 2.64 7.75 -8.12
C TRP A 101 1.46 7.07 -7.44
N LYS A 102 0.34 6.88 -8.16
CA LYS A 102 -0.82 6.16 -7.60
C LYS A 102 -0.46 4.74 -7.15
N TRP A 103 0.33 4.03 -7.95
CA TRP A 103 0.76 2.67 -7.65
C TRP A 103 1.81 2.62 -6.53
N ILE A 104 2.81 3.51 -6.55
CA ILE A 104 3.86 3.56 -5.54
C ILE A 104 3.34 4.00 -4.18
N LEU A 105 2.55 5.08 -4.12
CA LEU A 105 1.95 5.53 -2.86
C LEU A 105 1.01 4.47 -2.30
N SER A 106 0.23 3.81 -3.17
CA SER A 106 -0.58 2.68 -2.71
C SER A 106 0.31 1.56 -2.16
N CYS A 107 1.37 1.16 -2.85
CA CYS A 107 2.29 0.14 -2.35
C CYS A 107 2.96 0.51 -1.04
N TRP A 108 3.33 1.78 -0.86
CA TRP A 108 3.92 2.25 0.38
C TRP A 108 2.92 2.24 1.55
N ILE A 109 1.62 2.37 1.28
CA ILE A 109 0.59 2.34 2.32
C ILE A 109 0.18 0.91 2.69
N GLU A 110 -0.15 0.06 1.71
CA GLU A 110 -0.70 -1.29 1.99
C GLU A 110 0.32 -2.43 1.82
N GLY A 111 1.56 -2.11 1.43
CA GLY A 111 2.64 -3.06 1.29
C GLY A 111 2.36 -4.17 0.27
N PHE A 112 2.65 -5.41 0.66
CA PHE A 112 2.43 -6.62 -0.14
C PHE A 112 1.00 -6.78 -0.71
N PHE A 113 -0.04 -6.20 -0.11
CA PHE A 113 -1.39 -6.28 -0.68
C PHE A 113 -1.51 -5.53 -2.02
N CYS A 114 -0.73 -4.47 -2.22
CA CYS A 114 -0.61 -3.80 -3.50
C CYS A 114 -0.04 -4.74 -4.57
N TRP A 115 0.90 -5.60 -4.19
CA TRP A 115 1.51 -6.56 -5.12
C TRP A 115 0.49 -7.58 -5.60
N LYS A 116 -0.34 -8.10 -4.69
CA LYS A 116 -1.44 -9.02 -5.03
C LYS A 116 -2.45 -8.35 -5.96
N ARG A 117 -2.83 -7.10 -5.64
CA ARG A 117 -3.74 -6.31 -6.46
C ARG A 117 -3.16 -6.03 -7.84
N PHE A 118 -1.89 -5.66 -7.93
CA PHE A 118 -1.25 -5.46 -9.22
C PHE A 118 -1.19 -6.75 -10.06
N ALA A 119 -0.86 -7.88 -9.44
CA ALA A 119 -0.82 -9.18 -10.11
C ALA A 119 -2.19 -9.55 -10.70
N SER A 120 -3.29 -9.30 -9.98
CA SER A 120 -4.63 -9.58 -10.50
C SER A 120 -4.98 -8.68 -11.70
N VAL A 121 -4.57 -7.41 -11.69
CA VAL A 121 -4.73 -6.50 -12.84
C VAL A 121 -3.96 -6.98 -14.06
N VAL A 122 -2.69 -7.39 -13.88
CA VAL A 122 -1.87 -7.94 -14.96
C VAL A 122 -2.50 -9.24 -15.51
N ALA A 123 -2.95 -10.14 -14.64
CA ALA A 123 -3.59 -11.39 -15.03
C ALA A 123 -4.89 -11.15 -15.82
N ALA A 124 -5.74 -10.22 -15.36
CA ALA A 124 -6.96 -9.84 -16.08
C ALA A 124 -6.63 -9.28 -17.47
N LYS A 125 -5.60 -8.42 -17.59
CA LYS A 125 -5.19 -7.86 -18.87
C LYS A 125 -4.63 -8.92 -19.82
N LYS A 126 -3.88 -9.91 -19.31
CA LYS A 126 -3.41 -11.08 -20.08
C LYS A 126 -4.59 -11.90 -20.62
N ALA A 127 -5.55 -12.24 -19.76
CA ALA A 127 -6.73 -13.03 -20.15
C ALA A 127 -7.56 -12.32 -21.23
N SER A 128 -7.76 -11.00 -21.12
CA SER A 128 -8.45 -10.22 -22.16
C SER A 128 -7.71 -10.22 -23.49
N ALA A 129 -6.38 -10.11 -23.49
CA ALA A 129 -5.56 -10.14 -24.70
C ALA A 129 -5.59 -11.52 -25.39
N ASP A 130 -5.51 -12.60 -24.61
CA ASP A 130 -5.60 -13.96 -25.15
C ASP A 130 -7.01 -14.29 -25.69
N GLY A 131 -8.06 -13.80 -25.03
CA GLY A 131 -9.44 -13.95 -25.51
C GLY A 131 -9.71 -13.20 -26.82
N ALA A 132 -9.13 -12.01 -26.98
CA ALA A 132 -9.21 -11.24 -28.22
C ALA A 132 -8.42 -11.91 -29.37
N ARG A 133 -7.30 -12.59 -29.09
CA ARG A 133 -6.53 -13.33 -30.10
C ARG A 133 -7.25 -14.60 -30.60
N LYS A 134 -8.09 -15.20 -29.76
CA LYS A 134 -8.80 -16.46 -30.07
C LYS A 134 -10.16 -16.25 -30.75
N ARG A 135 -10.63 -15.00 -30.85
CA ARG A 135 -11.86 -14.62 -31.57
C ARG A 135 -11.50 -14.17 -32.97
#